data_AF-A0A6S4T5N3-F1
#
_entry.id   AF-A0A6S4T5N3-F1
#
_cell.length_a   1.000
_cell.length_b   1.000
_cell.length_c   1.000
_cell.angle_alpha   90.00
_cell.angle_beta   90.00
_cell.angle_gamma   90.00
#
_symmetry.space_group_name_H-M   'P 1'
#
loop_
_entity.id
_entity.type
_entity.pdbx_description
1 polymer ?
#
loop_
_entity_poly.entity_id
_entity_poly.type
_entity_poly.pdbx_seq_one_letter_code
_entity_poly.pdbx_strand_id
1 'polypeptide(L)' 'MSHQLTFADYEFNGKRRQTRKEIFLSRMEQLLPWPRMLAVIEPLYPKVGNGRRPYPLETMLRIHCLHRWSPP' A
#
# COMPACT_ATOMS: atom_id res chain seq x y z
N MET A 1 2.01 30.25 23.88
CA MET A 1 2.16 29.11 24.80
C MET A 1 2.96 28.04 24.08
N SER A 2 4.14 27.71 24.60
CA SER A 2 5.04 26.71 24.02
C SER A 2 4.40 25.34 24.08
N HIS A 3 4.15 24.72 22.93
CA HIS A 3 3.76 23.32 22.84
C HIS A 3 4.95 22.47 23.32
N GLN A 4 5.02 22.20 24.62
CA GLN A 4 5.93 21.20 25.17
C GLN A 4 5.41 19.84 24.71
N LEU A 5 6.13 19.23 23.77
CA LEU A 5 5.92 17.84 23.37
C LEU A 5 6.25 16.96 24.58
N THR A 6 5.26 16.21 25.04
CA THR A 6 5.42 15.31 26.18
C THR A 6 6.26 14.09 25.78
N PHE A 7 6.79 13.37 26.76
CA PHE A 7 7.56 12.14 26.50
C PHE A 7 6.71 11.10 25.74
N ALA A 8 5.39 11.07 25.99
CA ALA A 8 4.42 10.26 25.26
C ALA A 8 4.28 10.69 23.79
N ASP A 9 4.33 12.00 23.51
CA ASP A 9 4.35 12.52 22.13
C ASP A 9 5.64 12.13 21.41
N TYR A 10 6.77 12.00 22.13
CA TYR A 10 8.06 11.55 21.58
C TYR A 10 8.12 10.03 21.36
N GLU A 11 7.52 9.23 22.26
CA GLU A 11 7.33 7.79 22.03
C GLU A 11 6.44 7.52 20.82
N PHE A 12 5.45 8.38 20.59
CA PHE A 12 4.55 8.25 19.43
C PHE A 12 5.14 8.84 18.14
N ASN A 13 5.87 9.96 18.20
CA ASN A 13 6.57 10.57 17.07
C ASN A 13 7.88 9.85 16.69
N GLY A 14 8.47 9.11 17.62
CA GLY A 14 9.73 8.39 17.46
C GLY A 14 9.56 7.09 16.66
N LYS A 15 9.15 7.22 15.39
CA LYS A 15 9.14 6.14 14.38
C LYS A 15 8.43 4.87 14.87
N ARG A 16 7.11 4.81 14.65
CA ARG A 16 6.43 3.50 14.53
C ARG A 16 7.31 2.59 13.69
N ARG A 17 7.70 1.45 14.27
CA ARG A 17 8.55 0.45 13.62
C ARG A 17 7.84 0.06 12.33
N GLN A 18 8.37 0.50 11.19
CA GLN A 18 7.74 0.20 9.91
C GLN A 18 7.71 -1.30 9.73
N THR A 19 6.54 -1.84 9.40
CA THR A 19 6.44 -3.27 9.16
C THR A 19 7.20 -3.63 7.88
N ARG A 20 7.66 -4.88 7.77
CA ARG A 20 8.31 -5.36 6.52
C ARG A 20 7.44 -5.11 5.28
N LYS A 21 6.11 -5.17 5.46
CA LYS A 21 5.10 -4.90 4.42
C LYS A 21 5.10 -3.42 4.00
N GLU A 22 5.15 -2.50 4.96
CA GLU A 22 5.23 -1.05 4.67
C GLU A 22 6.53 -0.69 3.95
N ILE A 23 7.67 -1.22 4.40
CA ILE A 23 8.96 -0.98 3.74
C ILE A 23 8.94 -1.49 2.29
N PHE A 24 8.36 -2.67 2.08
CA PHE A 24 8.21 -3.24 0.74
C PHE A 24 7.31 -2.39 -0.16
N LEU A 25 6.12 -2.01 0.32
CA LEU A 25 5.21 -1.16 -0.43
C LEU A 25 5.83 0.19 -0.78
N SER A 26 6.55 0.81 0.16
CA SER A 26 7.24 2.09 -0.05
C SER A 26 8.30 1.99 -1.16
N ARG A 27 9.10 0.91 -1.17
CA ARG A 27 10.06 0.64 -2.25
C ARG A 27 9.37 0.41 -3.59
N MET A 28 8.28 -0.34 -3.60
CA MET A 28 7.51 -0.61 -4.82
C MET A 28 6.90 0.68 -5.39
N GLU A 29 6.44 1.61 -4.55
CA GLU A 29 5.93 2.92 -4.97
C GLU A 29 6.99 3.74 -5.72
N GLN A 30 8.27 3.61 -5.34
CA GLN A 30 9.38 4.31 -5.99
C GLN A 30 9.90 3.61 -7.25
N LEU A 31 9.89 2.27 -7.26
CA LEU A 31 10.53 1.48 -8.30
C LEU A 31 9.60 1.15 -9.47
N LEU A 32 8.27 1.08 -9.24
CA LEU A 32 7.33 0.66 -10.25
C LEU A 32 6.62 1.84 -10.93
N PRO A 33 6.46 1.81 -12.26
CA PRO A 33 5.64 2.78 -12.97
C PRO A 33 4.14 2.43 -12.83
N TRP A 34 3.57 2.68 -11.65
CA TRP A 34 2.18 2.33 -11.32
C TRP A 34 1.15 2.75 -12.36
N PRO A 35 1.13 4.01 -12.85
CA PRO A 35 0.13 4.43 -13.83
C PRO A 35 0.19 3.61 -15.12
N ARG A 36 1.40 3.26 -15.57
CA ARG A 36 1.61 2.44 -16.78
C ARG A 36 1.15 1.01 -16.57
N MET A 37 1.43 0.43 -15.41
CA MET A 37 1.00 -0.93 -15.08
C MET A 37 -0.53 -1.02 -14.98
N LEU A 38 -1.15 -0.06 -14.29
CA LEU A 38 -2.61 0.01 -14.17
C LEU A 38 -3.27 0.14 -15.55
N ALA A 39 -2.76 1.02 -16.42
CA ALA A 39 -3.30 1.21 -17.76
C ALA A 39 -3.27 -0.06 -18.64
N VAL A 40 -2.26 -0.93 -18.45
CA VAL A 40 -2.16 -2.20 -19.18
C VAL A 40 -3.14 -3.25 -18.61
N ILE A 41 -3.40 -3.22 -17.30
CA ILE A 41 -4.24 -4.23 -16.62
C ILE A 41 -5.72 -3.83 -16.63
N GLU A 42 -6.03 -2.54 -16.60
CA GLU A 42 -7.40 -2.00 -16.53
C GLU A 42 -8.35 -2.56 -17.59
N PRO A 43 -7.97 -2.74 -18.87
CA PRO A 43 -8.85 -3.33 -19.87
C PRO A 43 -9.24 -4.79 -19.58
N LEU A 44 -8.38 -5.52 -18.88
CA LEU A 44 -8.58 -6.93 -18.50
C LEU A 44 -9.23 -7.08 -17.13
N TYR A 45 -9.23 -6.01 -16.33
CA TYR A 45 -9.75 -6.07 -14.97
C TYR A 45 -11.28 -6.19 -14.99
N PRO A 46 -11.87 -7.15 -14.25
CA PRO A 46 -13.31 -7.37 -14.28
C PRO A 46 -14.03 -6.08 -13.89
N LYS A 47 -14.87 -5.60 -14.80
CA LYS A 47 -15.76 -4.48 -14.56
C LYS A 47 -17.01 -4.97 -13.83
N VAL A 48 -17.62 -4.06 -13.06
CA VAL A 48 -18.76 -4.34 -12.20
C VAL A 48 -19.86 -5.11 -12.97
N GLY A 49 -20.23 -6.29 -12.48
CA GLY A 49 -21.39 -7.08 -12.92
C GLY A 49 -22.41 -7.27 -11.80
N ASN A 50 -23.35 -8.21 -11.93
CA ASN A 50 -24.43 -8.49 -10.96
C ASN A 50 -23.97 -9.16 -9.63
N GLY A 51 -22.66 -9.15 -9.34
CA GLY A 51 -22.06 -9.84 -8.19
C GLY A 51 -21.37 -8.90 -7.20
N ARG A 52 -20.52 -9.49 -6.34
CA ARG A 52 -19.67 -8.70 -5.45
C ARG A 52 -18.76 -7.79 -6.28
N ARG A 53 -18.72 -6.51 -5.89
CA ARG A 53 -17.86 -5.53 -6.55
C ARG A 53 -16.41 -5.96 -6.38
N PRO A 54 -15.63 -6.07 -7.46
CA PRO A 54 -14.20 -6.28 -7.33
C PRO A 54 -13.59 -5.09 -6.58
N TYR A 55 -12.57 -5.36 -5.79
CA TYR A 55 -11.78 -4.30 -5.15
C TYR A 55 -11.16 -3.38 -6.22
N PRO A 56 -10.76 -2.14 -5.88
CA PRO A 56 -10.04 -1.30 -6.81
C PRO A 56 -8.80 -2.02 -7.35
N LEU A 57 -8.57 -1.92 -8.67
CA LEU A 57 -7.47 -2.59 -9.37
C LEU A 57 -6.12 -2.34 -8.66
N GLU A 58 -5.87 -1.08 -8.32
CA GLU A 58 -4.64 -0.64 -7.67
C GLU A 58 -4.43 -1.31 -6.30
N THR A 59 -5.49 -1.40 -5.49
CA THR A 59 -5.46 -2.08 -4.19
C THR A 59 -5.18 -3.57 -4.37
N MET A 60 -5.86 -4.23 -5.32
CA MET A 60 -5.65 -5.66 -5.59
C MET A 60 -4.25 -5.95 -6.09
N LEU A 61 -3.70 -5.09 -6.96
CA LEU A 61 -2.35 -5.23 -7.46
C LEU A 61 -1.33 -5.13 -6.33
N ARG A 62 -1.48 -4.14 -5.43
CA ARG A 62 -0.61 -4.01 -4.23
C ARG A 62 -0.69 -5.22 -3.31
N ILE A 63 -1.89 -5.77 -3.09
CA ILE A 63 -2.08 -6.99 -2.28
C ILE A 63 -1.38 -8.18 -2.94
N HIS A 64 -1.49 -8.34 -4.26
CA HIS A 64 -0.84 -9.43 -4.97
C HIS A 64 0.69 -9.36 -4.88
N CYS A 65 1.26 -8.17 -5.05
CA CYS A 65 2.68 -7.92 -4.86
C CYS A 65 3.14 -8.27 -3.42
N LEU A 66 2.38 -7.84 -2.42
CA LEU A 66 2.65 -8.14 -1.01
C LEU A 66 2.60 -9.63 -0.70
N HIS A 67 1.59 -10.34 -1.21
CA HIS A 67 1.42 -11.76 -0.99
C HIS A 67 2.56 -12.56 -1.64
N ARG A 68 2.99 -12.19 -2.84
CA ARG A 68 4.14 -12.83 -3.52
C ARG A 68 5.46 -12.60 -2.79
N TRP A 69 5.64 -11.45 -2.14
CA TRP A 69 6.88 -11.11 -1.44
C TRP A 69 6.99 -11.71 -0.03
N SER A 70 5.88 -12.12 0.57
CA SER A 70 5.91 -12.86 1.82
C SER A 70 6.14 -14.35 1.50
N PRO A 71 7.36 -14.91 1.68
CA PRO A 71 7.49 -16.37 1.66
C PRO A 71 6.60 -16.99 2.75
N PRO A 72 6.13 -18.23 2.55
CA PRO A 72 5.41 -18.98 3.58
C PRO A 72 6.24 -19.13 4.87
#